data_AF-Q1IC03-F1
#
_entry.id   AF-Q1IC03-F1
#
_cell.length_a   1.000
_cell.length_b   1.000
_cell.length_c   1.000
_cell.angle_alpha   90.00
_cell.angle_beta   90.00
_cell.angle_gamma   90.00
#
_symmetry.space_group_name_H-M   'P 1'
#
loop_
_entity.id
_entity.type
_entity.pdbx_description
1 polymer ?
#
loop_
_entity_poly.entity_id
_entity_poly.type
_entity_poly.pdbx_seq_one_letter_code
_entity_poly.pdbx_strand_id
1 'polypeptide(L)'
;MPLLPLSPHSLPDHCKAVLYALVTSVPGKGKTALLKLLRAMEIRDDGGRLLDATTLPALLEWLQSQGWIEVEQRNEGLYFCVAAQCRNSVLLSLLGTTEGSLRLHRINASLPALGQWQMPGRSRVLQELWIRLLSGDSQRLPESLYLSYRVLPVSEWHAQHPMRLLQCDPAGREVIGKLDETVRGLLIEDHLRLNNDLLGPADESYALAKQEMALRPFPALRLQLIQQALWRGDWAVLQHYGEQELPLTTQCLQSMLRGQPNETLRLLRDWLTDQRKQTKKRKIDLPPLLNALYCLALIAENDSQHYAALKQALVLGTKENYGSAYPALYQVFERLQGNTPDLSYLRSTTLNGLDGLMLSLALYWLDAPLARGPDWRAKLEGYRGELDQQGYSWLAAEFDALIAMQFGVPRQLHDLHHDAGFQTTDCAASAPGSLAACP
;
A
#
# COMPACT_ATOMS: atom_id res chain seq x y z
N MET A 1 -12.01 -27.90 -19.34
CA MET A 1 -11.49 -27.22 -20.54
C MET A 1 -11.28 -25.76 -20.19
N PRO A 2 -10.13 -25.15 -20.51
CA PRO A 2 -9.98 -23.71 -20.33
C PRO A 2 -10.94 -23.00 -21.30
N LEU A 3 -11.86 -22.20 -20.76
CA LEU A 3 -12.75 -21.34 -21.55
C LEU A 3 -11.86 -20.39 -22.35
N LEU A 4 -12.07 -20.33 -23.67
CA LEU A 4 -11.46 -19.29 -24.50
C LEU A 4 -11.77 -17.91 -23.89
N PRO A 5 -10.80 -16.99 -23.84
CA PRO A 5 -11.03 -15.68 -23.26
C PRO A 5 -12.14 -14.96 -24.03
N LEU A 6 -13.23 -14.63 -23.33
CA LEU A 6 -14.35 -13.86 -23.86
C LEU A 6 -13.84 -12.49 -24.33
N SER A 7 -13.99 -12.18 -25.62
CA SER A 7 -13.56 -10.90 -26.21
C SER A 7 -14.75 -9.96 -26.41
N PRO A 8 -14.75 -8.74 -25.84
CA PRO A 8 -15.87 -7.82 -25.99
C PRO A 8 -16.10 -7.35 -27.43
N HIS A 9 -15.09 -7.48 -28.31
CA HIS A 9 -15.17 -6.96 -29.69
C HIS A 9 -16.28 -7.62 -30.52
N SER A 10 -16.60 -8.89 -30.26
CA SER A 10 -17.65 -9.63 -30.96
C SER A 10 -19.07 -9.31 -30.49
N LEU A 11 -19.23 -8.50 -29.43
CA LEU A 11 -20.54 -8.16 -28.89
C LEU A 11 -21.24 -7.06 -29.69
N PRO A 12 -22.58 -7.11 -29.80
CA PRO A 12 -23.39 -5.98 -30.24
C PRO A 12 -23.11 -4.71 -29.44
N ASP A 13 -23.32 -3.55 -30.07
CA ASP A 13 -22.99 -2.25 -29.48
C ASP A 13 -23.73 -1.96 -28.17
N HIS A 14 -24.99 -2.38 -28.10
CA HIS A 14 -25.85 -2.24 -26.93
C HIS A 14 -25.39 -3.12 -25.75
N CYS A 15 -24.90 -4.34 -26.03
CA CYS A 15 -24.27 -5.20 -25.04
C CYS A 15 -23.00 -4.55 -24.48
N LYS A 16 -22.13 -4.03 -25.36
CA LYS A 16 -20.93 -3.28 -24.94
C LYS A 16 -21.30 -2.10 -24.04
N ALA A 17 -22.42 -1.41 -24.33
CA ALA A 17 -22.84 -0.24 -23.55
C ALA A 17 -23.21 -0.63 -22.12
N VAL A 18 -23.90 -1.75 -21.95
CA VAL A 18 -24.20 -2.33 -20.63
C VAL A 18 -22.90 -2.64 -19.89
N LEU A 19 -21.96 -3.34 -20.53
CA LEU A 19 -20.69 -3.70 -19.90
C LEU A 19 -19.85 -2.47 -19.51
N TYR A 20 -19.78 -1.44 -20.36
CA TYR A 20 -19.05 -0.20 -20.05
C TYR A 20 -19.69 0.59 -18.89
N ALA A 21 -21.03 0.60 -18.82
CA ALA A 21 -21.74 1.21 -17.70
C ALA A 21 -21.49 0.46 -16.38
N LEU A 22 -21.41 -0.88 -16.43
CA LEU A 22 -21.17 -1.71 -15.26
C LEU A 22 -19.70 -1.71 -14.82
N VAL A 23 -18.75 -1.76 -15.74
CA VAL A 23 -17.31 -1.86 -15.39
C VAL A 23 -16.80 -0.62 -14.64
N THR A 24 -17.37 0.54 -14.94
CA THR A 24 -17.11 1.83 -14.29
C THR A 24 -17.91 2.04 -13.00
N SER A 25 -18.82 1.13 -12.67
CA SER A 25 -19.68 1.20 -11.49
C SER A 25 -19.25 0.15 -10.47
N VAL A 26 -18.56 0.56 -9.42
CA VAL A 26 -18.17 -0.34 -8.34
C VAL A 26 -19.12 -0.11 -7.16
N PRO A 27 -19.77 -1.15 -6.60
CA PRO A 27 -19.63 -2.57 -6.93
C PRO A 27 -20.37 -3.04 -8.19
N GLY A 28 -21.39 -2.30 -8.62
CA GLY A 28 -22.23 -2.63 -9.76
C GLY A 28 -23.37 -1.64 -9.87
N LYS A 29 -24.45 -1.98 -10.57
CA LYS A 29 -25.69 -1.20 -10.58
C LYS A 29 -26.92 -2.08 -10.46
N GLY A 30 -27.91 -1.62 -9.68
CA GLY A 30 -29.26 -2.19 -9.74
C GLY A 30 -29.94 -1.90 -11.08
N LYS A 31 -30.89 -2.74 -11.47
CA LYS A 31 -31.59 -2.69 -12.78
C LYS A 31 -32.11 -1.29 -13.14
N THR A 32 -32.79 -0.62 -12.21
CA THR A 32 -33.40 0.70 -12.44
C THR A 32 -32.35 1.80 -12.67
N ALA A 33 -31.28 1.78 -11.88
CA ALA A 33 -30.19 2.74 -12.01
C ALA A 33 -29.40 2.54 -13.31
N LEU A 34 -29.17 1.28 -13.68
CA LEU A 34 -28.56 0.91 -14.95
C LEU A 34 -29.42 1.38 -16.14
N LEU A 35 -30.73 1.11 -16.11
CA LEU A 35 -31.63 1.55 -17.17
C LEU A 35 -31.64 3.08 -17.32
N LYS A 36 -31.65 3.82 -16.20
CA LYS A 36 -31.59 5.29 -16.22
C LYS A 36 -30.31 5.78 -16.91
N LEU A 37 -29.17 5.15 -16.62
CA LEU A 37 -27.88 5.47 -17.25
C LEU A 37 -27.90 5.16 -18.75
N LEU A 38 -28.33 3.96 -19.14
CA LEU A 38 -28.40 3.56 -20.55
C LEU A 38 -29.33 4.47 -21.38
N ARG A 39 -30.44 4.91 -20.80
CA ARG A 39 -31.35 5.87 -21.44
C ARG A 39 -30.73 7.26 -21.59
N ALA A 40 -30.01 7.74 -20.57
CA ALA A 40 -29.28 9.01 -20.65
C ALA A 40 -28.19 8.99 -21.74
N MET A 41 -27.68 7.80 -22.08
CA MET A 41 -26.73 7.59 -23.18
C MET A 41 -27.38 7.28 -24.53
N GLU A 42 -28.71 7.23 -24.59
CA GLU A 42 -29.52 6.91 -25.78
C GLU A 42 -29.22 5.54 -26.42
N ILE A 43 -28.95 4.53 -25.59
CA ILE A 43 -28.63 3.18 -26.09
C ILE A 43 -29.88 2.51 -26.68
N ARG A 44 -29.71 1.93 -27.87
CA ARG A 44 -30.75 1.25 -28.65
C ARG A 44 -30.43 -0.24 -28.82
N ASP A 45 -31.45 -1.09 -28.89
CA ASP A 45 -31.33 -2.51 -29.21
C ASP A 45 -31.03 -2.75 -30.71
N ASP A 46 -30.89 -4.02 -31.10
CA ASP A 46 -30.65 -4.41 -32.50
C ASP A 46 -31.78 -3.99 -33.46
N GLY A 47 -32.99 -3.77 -32.93
CA GLY A 47 -34.13 -3.23 -33.67
C GLY A 47 -34.17 -1.70 -33.73
N GLY A 48 -33.15 -1.01 -33.20
CA GLY A 48 -33.06 0.45 -33.16
C GLY A 48 -33.97 1.12 -32.11
N ARG A 49 -34.62 0.35 -31.23
CA ARG A 49 -35.50 0.86 -30.17
C ARG A 49 -34.70 1.16 -28.92
N LEU A 50 -35.03 2.24 -28.21
CA LEU A 50 -34.39 2.56 -26.94
C LEU A 50 -34.61 1.46 -25.92
N LEU A 51 -33.56 1.12 -25.16
CA LEU A 51 -33.68 0.14 -24.08
C LEU A 51 -34.70 0.60 -23.01
N ASP A 52 -35.54 -0.33 -22.56
CA ASP A 52 -36.59 -0.06 -21.60
C ASP A 52 -36.67 -1.15 -20.51
N ALA A 53 -37.67 -1.02 -19.64
CA ALA A 53 -37.86 -1.93 -18.51
C ALA A 53 -38.24 -3.37 -18.92
N THR A 54 -38.70 -3.54 -20.17
CA THR A 54 -39.13 -4.82 -20.75
C THR A 54 -38.00 -5.49 -21.53
N THR A 55 -37.15 -4.74 -22.22
CA THR A 55 -36.04 -5.30 -23.02
C THR A 55 -34.75 -5.52 -22.21
N LEU A 56 -34.48 -4.68 -21.19
CA LEU A 56 -33.27 -4.83 -20.37
C LEU A 56 -33.15 -6.18 -19.64
N PRO A 57 -34.21 -6.79 -19.08
CA PRO A 57 -34.13 -8.11 -18.42
C PRO A 57 -33.56 -9.21 -19.32
N ALA A 58 -34.13 -9.38 -20.51
CA ALA A 58 -33.72 -10.41 -21.44
C ALA A 58 -32.25 -10.22 -21.87
N LEU A 59 -31.83 -8.97 -22.04
CA LEU A 59 -30.44 -8.63 -22.33
C LEU A 59 -29.49 -8.99 -21.17
N LEU A 60 -29.88 -8.70 -19.93
CA LEU A 60 -29.08 -9.04 -18.75
C LEU A 60 -29.01 -10.55 -18.53
N GLU A 61 -30.12 -11.27 -18.70
CA GLU A 61 -30.16 -12.74 -18.66
C GLU A 61 -29.26 -13.35 -19.73
N TRP A 62 -29.28 -12.81 -20.95
CA TRP A 62 -28.39 -13.25 -22.02
C TRP A 62 -26.92 -13.00 -21.64
N LEU A 63 -26.56 -11.78 -21.23
CA LEU A 63 -25.19 -11.45 -20.80
C LEU A 63 -24.71 -12.34 -19.64
N GLN A 64 -25.61 -12.67 -18.71
CA GLN A 64 -25.31 -13.57 -17.59
C GLN A 64 -25.09 -15.00 -18.08
N SER A 65 -25.94 -15.51 -18.98
CA SER A 65 -25.79 -16.85 -19.58
C SER A 65 -24.48 -17.02 -20.35
N GLN A 66 -23.97 -15.92 -20.91
CA GLN A 66 -22.70 -15.86 -21.63
C GLN A 66 -21.49 -15.60 -20.71
N GLY A 67 -21.70 -15.44 -19.40
CA GLY A 67 -20.64 -15.24 -18.41
C GLY A 67 -20.03 -13.83 -18.38
N TRP A 68 -20.69 -12.82 -18.98
CA TRP A 68 -20.20 -11.44 -18.98
C TRP A 68 -20.52 -10.67 -17.70
N ILE A 69 -21.65 -11.01 -17.07
CA ILE A 69 -22.12 -10.34 -15.86
C ILE A 69 -22.48 -11.37 -14.78
N GLU A 70 -22.37 -10.94 -13.54
CA GLU A 70 -22.78 -11.66 -12.35
C GLU A 70 -23.80 -10.83 -11.58
N VAL A 71 -24.62 -11.52 -10.77
CA VAL A 71 -25.62 -10.89 -9.91
C VAL A 71 -25.21 -11.09 -8.47
N GLU A 72 -24.98 -9.99 -7.77
CA GLU A 72 -24.65 -9.99 -6.36
C GLU A 72 -25.85 -9.53 -5.52
N GLN A 73 -26.25 -10.35 -4.56
CA GLN A 73 -27.20 -9.96 -3.53
C GLN A 73 -26.46 -9.22 -2.42
N ARG A 74 -26.82 -7.96 -2.19
CA ARG A 74 -26.32 -7.14 -1.07
C ARG A 74 -27.48 -6.73 -0.17
N ASN A 75 -27.17 -6.20 1.01
CA ASN A 75 -28.17 -5.71 1.96
C ASN A 75 -29.11 -4.66 1.33
N GLU A 76 -28.58 -3.89 0.38
CA GLU A 76 -29.29 -2.79 -0.30
C GLU A 76 -30.09 -3.26 -1.55
N GLY A 77 -29.93 -4.52 -1.96
CA GLY A 77 -30.63 -5.09 -3.11
C GLY A 77 -29.74 -5.91 -4.05
N LEU A 78 -30.28 -6.19 -5.23
CA LEU A 78 -29.61 -6.93 -6.31
C LEU A 78 -28.79 -5.99 -7.19
N TYR A 79 -27.52 -6.32 -7.37
CA TYR A 79 -26.58 -5.58 -8.21
C TYR A 79 -26.09 -6.43 -9.37
N PHE A 80 -26.10 -5.86 -10.57
CA PHE A 80 -25.42 -6.43 -11.73
C PHE A 80 -23.99 -5.91 -11.76
N CYS A 81 -23.04 -6.82 -11.90
CA CYS A 81 -21.60 -6.56 -11.90
C CYS A 81 -20.99 -7.18 -13.17
N VAL A 82 -19.92 -6.61 -13.71
CA VAL A 82 -19.13 -7.32 -14.72
C VAL A 82 -18.42 -8.48 -14.02
N ALA A 83 -18.49 -9.67 -14.60
CA ALA A 83 -17.84 -10.85 -14.03
C ALA A 83 -16.33 -10.61 -13.91
N ALA A 84 -15.73 -11.05 -12.79
CA ALA A 84 -14.35 -10.70 -12.45
C ALA A 84 -13.34 -11.06 -13.56
N GLN A 85 -13.49 -12.24 -14.16
CA GLN A 85 -12.68 -12.75 -15.26
C GLN A 85 -12.78 -11.93 -16.57
N CYS A 86 -13.84 -11.14 -16.74
CA CYS A 86 -14.06 -10.32 -17.94
C CYS A 86 -13.77 -8.83 -17.69
N ARG A 87 -13.53 -8.42 -16.44
CA ARG A 87 -13.43 -7.00 -16.08
C ARG A 87 -12.38 -6.26 -16.91
N ASN A 88 -11.16 -6.79 -16.96
CA ASN A 88 -10.05 -6.10 -17.61
C ASN A 88 -10.17 -6.11 -19.15
N SER A 89 -10.75 -7.16 -19.75
CA SER A 89 -11.01 -7.16 -21.19
C SER A 89 -12.07 -6.12 -21.57
N VAL A 90 -13.10 -5.92 -20.73
CA VAL A 90 -14.09 -4.84 -20.92
C VAL A 90 -13.46 -3.46 -20.78
N LEU A 91 -12.59 -3.25 -19.78
CA LEU A 91 -11.83 -2.00 -19.62
C LEU A 91 -10.94 -1.71 -20.84
N LEU A 92 -10.25 -2.74 -21.33
CA LEU A 92 -9.39 -2.63 -22.51
C LEU A 92 -10.19 -2.22 -23.75
N SER A 93 -11.35 -2.85 -23.97
CA SER A 93 -12.26 -2.50 -25.07
C SER A 93 -12.80 -1.07 -24.95
N LEU A 94 -13.06 -0.62 -23.72
CA LEU A 94 -13.51 0.76 -23.44
C LEU A 94 -12.43 1.80 -23.78
N LEU A 95 -11.16 1.54 -23.49
CA LEU A 95 -10.06 2.46 -23.81
C LEU A 95 -9.61 2.36 -25.27
N GLY A 96 -9.81 1.21 -25.91
CA GLY A 96 -9.27 0.91 -27.24
C GLY A 96 -10.02 1.53 -28.42
N THR A 97 -11.10 2.29 -28.20
CA THR A 97 -11.98 2.79 -29.27
C THR A 97 -12.47 4.21 -29.03
N THR A 98 -12.66 4.98 -30.11
CA THR A 98 -13.25 6.34 -30.04
C THR A 98 -14.65 6.33 -29.44
N GLU A 99 -15.45 5.30 -29.76
CA GLU A 99 -16.78 5.09 -29.19
C GLU A 99 -16.72 4.87 -27.68
N GLY A 100 -15.73 4.12 -27.20
CA GLY A 100 -15.48 3.90 -25.79
C GLY A 100 -15.20 5.20 -25.04
N SER A 101 -14.33 6.07 -25.55
CA SER A 101 -14.05 7.39 -24.98
C SER A 101 -15.31 8.27 -24.93
N LEU A 102 -16.11 8.28 -26.00
CA LEU A 102 -17.37 9.03 -26.04
C LEU A 102 -18.38 8.51 -25.00
N ARG A 103 -18.43 7.18 -24.81
CA ARG A 103 -19.27 6.56 -23.79
C ARG A 103 -18.79 6.89 -22.38
N LEU A 104 -17.49 6.84 -22.12
CA LEU A 104 -16.93 7.23 -20.83
C LEU A 104 -17.29 8.68 -20.48
N HIS A 105 -17.19 9.60 -21.46
CA HIS A 105 -17.64 10.97 -21.29
C HIS A 105 -19.14 11.07 -20.96
N ARG A 106 -20.00 10.33 -21.68
CA ARG A 106 -21.45 10.30 -21.39
C ARG A 106 -21.77 9.73 -20.01
N ILE A 107 -21.06 8.68 -19.58
CA ILE A 107 -21.17 8.13 -18.22
C ILE A 107 -20.82 9.21 -17.21
N ASN A 108 -19.70 9.89 -17.37
CA ASN A 108 -19.28 10.98 -16.48
C ASN A 108 -20.30 12.12 -16.45
N ALA A 109 -20.83 12.54 -17.60
CA ALA A 109 -21.84 13.61 -17.69
C ALA A 109 -23.19 13.23 -17.06
N SER A 110 -23.52 11.93 -17.02
CA SER A 110 -24.78 11.43 -16.42
C SER A 110 -24.76 11.38 -14.89
N LEU A 111 -23.57 11.54 -14.30
CA LEU A 111 -23.38 11.49 -12.86
C LEU A 111 -24.09 12.69 -12.19
N PRO A 112 -24.94 12.46 -11.16
CA PRO A 112 -25.55 13.56 -10.43
C PRO A 112 -24.49 14.50 -9.85
N ALA A 113 -24.77 15.80 -9.91
CA ALA A 113 -23.96 16.81 -9.24
C ALA A 113 -24.04 16.62 -7.73
N LEU A 114 -22.89 16.66 -7.06
CA LEU A 114 -22.82 16.65 -5.60
C LEU A 114 -22.87 18.09 -5.11
N GLY A 115 -23.67 18.34 -4.06
CA GLY A 115 -23.62 19.63 -3.37
C GLY A 115 -22.26 19.83 -2.71
N GLN A 116 -21.83 21.10 -2.53
CA GLN A 116 -20.54 21.45 -1.95
C GLN A 116 -20.26 20.82 -0.57
N TRP A 117 -21.32 20.51 0.18
CA TRP A 117 -21.26 19.93 1.53
C TRP A 117 -21.66 18.46 1.59
N GLN A 118 -21.95 17.84 0.44
CA GLN A 118 -22.42 16.46 0.39
C GLN A 118 -21.22 15.51 0.25
N MET A 119 -20.99 14.69 1.28
CA MET A 119 -20.02 13.60 1.19
C MET A 119 -20.53 12.52 0.22
N PRO A 120 -19.78 12.16 -0.83
CA PRO A 120 -20.14 11.06 -1.71
C PRO A 120 -20.13 9.73 -0.95
N GLY A 121 -21.13 8.88 -1.23
CA GLY A 121 -21.13 7.50 -0.74
C GLY A 121 -20.03 6.65 -1.42
N ARG A 122 -19.70 5.49 -0.82
CA ARG A 122 -18.63 4.58 -1.28
C ARG A 122 -18.70 4.27 -2.78
N SER A 123 -19.87 3.86 -3.27
CA SER A 123 -20.05 3.51 -4.69
C SER A 123 -19.80 4.70 -5.62
N ARG A 124 -20.10 5.92 -5.16
CA ARG A 124 -19.85 7.13 -5.92
C ARG A 124 -18.35 7.46 -5.98
N VAL A 125 -17.66 7.36 -4.85
CA VAL A 125 -16.20 7.58 -4.78
C VAL A 125 -15.47 6.63 -5.72
N LEU A 126 -15.79 5.34 -5.67
CA LEU A 126 -15.14 4.33 -6.52
C LEU A 126 -15.50 4.48 -7.99
N GLN A 127 -16.75 4.84 -8.32
CA GLN A 127 -17.13 5.14 -9.70
C GLN A 127 -16.35 6.35 -10.26
N GLU A 128 -16.23 7.43 -9.49
CA GLU A 128 -15.45 8.60 -9.92
C GLU A 128 -13.96 8.29 -10.06
N LEU A 129 -13.39 7.49 -9.15
CA LEU A 129 -12.01 7.03 -9.25
C LEU A 129 -11.75 6.33 -10.59
N TRP A 130 -12.57 5.34 -10.94
CA TRP A 130 -12.41 4.61 -12.20
C TRP A 130 -12.63 5.50 -13.42
N ILE A 131 -13.61 6.40 -13.38
CA ILE A 131 -13.84 7.34 -14.49
C ILE A 131 -12.64 8.27 -14.69
N ARG A 132 -12.13 8.89 -13.62
CA ARG A 132 -10.98 9.82 -13.69
C ARG A 132 -9.71 9.10 -14.16
N LEU A 133 -9.50 7.87 -13.71
CA LEU A 133 -8.41 7.01 -14.16
C LEU A 133 -8.51 6.72 -15.66
N LEU A 134 -9.68 6.29 -16.14
CA LEU A 134 -9.87 5.91 -17.54
C LEU A 134 -9.95 7.12 -18.48
N SER A 135 -10.36 8.29 -17.98
CA SER A 135 -10.48 9.52 -18.78
C SER A 135 -9.18 10.34 -18.83
N GLY A 136 -8.14 9.95 -18.10
CA GLY A 136 -6.89 10.70 -18.02
C GLY A 136 -6.98 11.98 -17.17
N ASP A 137 -7.94 12.09 -16.24
CA ASP A 137 -8.10 13.28 -15.39
C ASP A 137 -7.08 13.28 -14.23
N SER A 138 -5.84 13.60 -14.56
CA SER A 138 -4.72 13.66 -13.62
C SER A 138 -4.88 14.76 -12.55
N GLN A 139 -5.67 15.80 -12.81
CA GLN A 139 -5.88 16.90 -11.86
C GLN A 139 -6.76 16.46 -10.68
N ARG A 140 -7.81 15.68 -10.94
CA ARG A 140 -8.76 15.24 -9.91
C ARG A 140 -8.49 13.83 -9.38
N LEU A 141 -7.65 13.05 -10.05
CA LEU A 141 -7.32 11.70 -9.60
C LEU A 141 -6.77 11.63 -8.17
N PRO A 142 -5.83 12.48 -7.71
CA PRO A 142 -5.28 12.41 -6.35
C PRO A 142 -6.34 12.51 -5.26
N GLU A 143 -7.32 13.40 -5.44
CA GLU A 143 -8.45 13.53 -4.51
C GLU A 143 -9.30 12.26 -4.45
N SER A 144 -9.51 11.59 -5.57
CA SER A 144 -10.30 10.35 -5.64
C SER A 144 -9.61 9.19 -4.95
N LEU A 145 -8.29 9.07 -5.13
CA LEU A 145 -7.46 8.08 -4.44
C LEU A 145 -7.51 8.32 -2.92
N TYR A 146 -7.33 9.58 -2.50
CA TYR A 146 -7.44 9.98 -1.10
C TYR A 146 -8.83 9.67 -0.51
N LEU A 147 -9.91 10.03 -1.19
CA LEU A 147 -11.27 9.75 -0.73
C LEU A 147 -11.53 8.25 -0.64
N SER A 148 -11.03 7.45 -1.59
CA SER A 148 -11.18 5.99 -1.58
C SER A 148 -10.54 5.37 -0.34
N TYR A 149 -9.33 5.79 0.00
CA TYR A 149 -8.65 5.41 1.24
C TYR A 149 -9.42 5.82 2.51
N ARG A 150 -10.13 6.96 2.48
CA ARG A 150 -10.88 7.47 3.64
C ARG A 150 -12.22 6.77 3.87
N VAL A 151 -12.89 6.29 2.81
CA VAL A 151 -14.25 5.73 2.91
C VAL A 151 -14.28 4.19 3.01
N LEU A 152 -13.16 3.54 2.72
CA LEU A 152 -12.98 2.09 2.81
C LEU A 152 -12.05 1.72 3.97
N PRO A 153 -12.30 0.61 4.69
CA PRO A 153 -11.29 -0.03 5.51
C PRO A 153 -10.04 -0.33 4.68
N VAL A 154 -8.86 -0.24 5.31
CA VAL A 154 -7.58 -0.39 4.63
C VAL A 154 -7.44 -1.74 3.90
N SER A 155 -7.92 -2.84 4.50
CA SER A 155 -7.94 -4.16 3.86
C SER A 155 -8.84 -4.23 2.63
N GLU A 156 -9.99 -3.55 2.67
CA GLU A 156 -10.91 -3.47 1.54
C GLU A 156 -10.31 -2.61 0.41
N TRP A 157 -9.68 -1.50 0.76
CA TRP A 157 -8.97 -0.66 -0.22
C TRP A 157 -7.83 -1.42 -0.89
N HIS A 158 -7.02 -2.16 -0.13
CA HIS A 158 -5.93 -2.98 -0.67
C HIS A 158 -6.43 -4.04 -1.66
N ALA A 159 -7.57 -4.65 -1.40
CA ALA A 159 -8.18 -5.62 -2.31
C ALA A 159 -8.79 -4.96 -3.57
N GLN A 160 -9.36 -3.77 -3.45
CA GLN A 160 -10.08 -3.06 -4.52
C GLN A 160 -9.23 -2.02 -5.26
N HIS A 161 -7.96 -1.85 -4.88
CA HIS A 161 -7.07 -0.87 -5.50
C HIS A 161 -6.97 -1.10 -7.01
N PRO A 162 -7.16 -0.08 -7.87
CA PRO A 162 -7.19 -0.27 -9.33
C PRO A 162 -5.94 -0.95 -9.87
N MET A 163 -4.75 -0.58 -9.36
CA MET A 163 -3.49 -1.21 -9.75
C MET A 163 -3.49 -2.74 -9.52
N ARG A 164 -3.94 -3.19 -8.35
CA ARG A 164 -4.04 -4.62 -8.04
C ARG A 164 -4.98 -5.33 -9.00
N LEU A 165 -6.17 -4.76 -9.24
CA LEU A 165 -7.18 -5.34 -10.12
C LEU A 165 -6.69 -5.43 -11.58
N LEU A 166 -5.90 -4.46 -12.03
CA LEU A 166 -5.35 -4.42 -13.39
C LEU A 166 -4.16 -5.38 -13.58
N GLN A 167 -3.42 -5.72 -12.52
CA GLN A 167 -2.27 -6.62 -12.63
C GLN A 167 -2.64 -8.11 -12.74
N CYS A 168 -3.90 -8.46 -12.44
CA CYS A 168 -4.35 -9.85 -12.37
C CYS A 168 -4.26 -10.63 -13.68
N ASP A 169 -4.28 -9.97 -14.85
CA ASP A 169 -4.29 -10.64 -16.15
C ASP A 169 -3.61 -9.80 -17.25
N PRO A 170 -3.32 -10.38 -18.44
CA PRO A 170 -2.69 -9.66 -19.54
C PRO A 170 -3.49 -8.45 -20.07
N ALA A 171 -4.82 -8.52 -20.07
CA ALA A 171 -5.64 -7.41 -20.55
C ALA A 171 -5.55 -6.20 -19.63
N GLY A 172 -5.47 -6.42 -18.31
CA GLY A 172 -5.31 -5.35 -17.34
C GLY A 172 -3.92 -4.71 -17.40
N ARG A 173 -2.86 -5.49 -17.68
CA ARG A 173 -1.52 -4.95 -17.98
C ARG A 173 -1.53 -4.07 -19.23
N GLU A 174 -2.27 -4.48 -20.27
CA GLU A 174 -2.44 -3.65 -21.46
C GLU A 174 -3.22 -2.36 -21.15
N VAL A 175 -4.25 -2.44 -20.29
CA VAL A 175 -4.96 -1.25 -19.80
C VAL A 175 -4.00 -0.30 -19.10
N ILE A 176 -3.14 -0.78 -18.19
CA ILE A 176 -2.11 0.04 -17.54
C ILE A 176 -1.25 0.75 -18.59
N GLY A 177 -0.78 0.03 -19.60
CA GLY A 177 0.03 0.60 -20.68
C GLY A 177 -0.67 1.69 -21.51
N LYS A 178 -2.01 1.65 -21.60
CA LYS A 178 -2.82 2.63 -22.33
C LYS A 178 -3.26 3.84 -21.50
N LEU A 179 -3.05 3.84 -20.18
CA LEU A 179 -3.38 5.00 -19.34
C LEU A 179 -2.49 6.20 -19.71
N ASP A 180 -3.03 7.40 -19.51
CA ASP A 180 -2.25 8.64 -19.53
C ASP A 180 -1.03 8.50 -18.59
N GLU A 181 0.13 8.97 -19.04
CA GLU A 181 1.40 8.78 -18.32
C GLU A 181 1.37 9.38 -16.91
N THR A 182 0.71 10.54 -16.75
CA THR A 182 0.60 11.21 -15.45
C THR A 182 -0.33 10.43 -14.53
N VAL A 183 -1.47 9.98 -15.05
CA VAL A 183 -2.40 9.10 -14.32
C VAL A 183 -1.72 7.79 -13.91
N ARG A 184 -0.97 7.16 -14.82
CA ARG A 184 -0.23 5.92 -14.56
C ARG A 184 0.80 6.11 -13.45
N GLY A 185 1.57 7.20 -13.50
CA GLY A 185 2.52 7.57 -12.45
C GLY A 185 1.85 7.74 -11.08
N LEU A 186 0.73 8.48 -11.01
CA LEU A 186 -0.05 8.67 -9.79
C LEU A 186 -0.60 7.35 -9.23
N LEU A 187 -1.08 6.46 -10.10
CA LEU A 187 -1.61 5.16 -9.70
C LEU A 187 -0.53 4.23 -9.15
N ILE A 188 0.66 4.22 -9.77
CA ILE A 188 1.82 3.46 -9.28
C ILE A 188 2.26 4.01 -7.92
N GLU A 189 2.38 5.34 -7.79
CA GLU A 189 2.77 5.99 -6.53
C GLU A 189 1.82 5.63 -5.39
N ASP A 190 0.51 5.73 -5.60
CA ASP A 190 -0.49 5.41 -4.57
C ASP A 190 -0.45 3.93 -4.17
N HIS A 191 -0.31 3.03 -5.15
CA HIS A 191 -0.20 1.59 -4.86
C HIS A 191 1.07 1.25 -4.10
N LEU A 192 2.21 1.83 -4.48
CA LEU A 192 3.46 1.62 -3.74
C LEU A 192 3.40 2.21 -2.34
N ARG A 193 2.77 3.38 -2.15
CA ARG A 193 2.54 3.95 -0.82
C ARG A 193 1.74 2.98 0.05
N LEU A 194 0.64 2.45 -0.48
CA LEU A 194 -0.19 1.47 0.23
C LEU A 194 0.59 0.20 0.61
N ASN A 195 1.40 -0.32 -0.31
CA ASN A 195 2.22 -1.51 -0.04
C ASN A 195 3.51 -1.20 0.73
N ASN A 196 3.91 0.05 0.88
CA ASN A 196 4.95 0.46 1.83
C ASN A 196 4.46 0.41 3.27
N ASP A 197 3.15 0.62 3.46
CA ASP A 197 2.51 0.57 4.78
C ASP A 197 2.06 -0.85 5.14
N LEU A 198 1.50 -1.61 4.19
CA LEU A 198 0.93 -2.95 4.45
C LEU A 198 1.85 -4.12 4.09
N LEU A 199 2.89 -3.87 3.29
CA LEU A 199 3.75 -4.91 2.71
C LEU A 199 2.96 -6.04 2.06
N GLY A 200 2.10 -5.68 1.10
CA GLY A 200 1.39 -6.60 0.23
C GLY A 200 2.12 -6.83 -1.11
N PRO A 201 1.58 -7.67 -2.01
CA PRO A 201 2.23 -7.95 -3.30
C PRO A 201 2.47 -6.68 -4.12
N ALA A 202 3.73 -6.39 -4.46
CA ALA A 202 4.11 -5.15 -5.15
C ALA A 202 5.12 -5.34 -6.29
N ASP A 203 5.50 -6.57 -6.67
CA ASP A 203 6.59 -6.82 -7.63
C ASP A 203 6.37 -6.13 -8.98
N GLU A 204 5.17 -6.27 -9.55
CA GLU A 204 4.83 -5.65 -10.83
C GLU A 204 4.77 -4.12 -10.71
N SER A 205 4.20 -3.58 -9.63
CA SER A 205 4.19 -2.13 -9.40
C SER A 205 5.59 -1.57 -9.17
N TYR A 206 6.45 -2.32 -8.50
CA TYR A 206 7.84 -1.95 -8.28
C TYR A 206 8.62 -1.93 -9.60
N ALA A 207 8.46 -2.95 -10.45
CA ALA A 207 9.06 -2.98 -11.78
C ALA A 207 8.57 -1.82 -12.66
N LEU A 208 7.25 -1.55 -12.67
CA LEU A 208 6.67 -0.41 -13.38
C LEU A 208 7.18 0.93 -12.84
N ALA A 209 7.31 1.08 -11.51
CA ALA A 209 7.85 2.29 -10.91
C ALA A 209 9.29 2.57 -11.35
N LYS A 210 10.14 1.54 -11.47
CA LYS A 210 11.50 1.69 -11.99
C LYS A 210 11.49 2.17 -13.44
N GLN A 211 10.63 1.60 -14.28
CA GLN A 211 10.47 2.01 -15.68
C GLN A 211 10.00 3.46 -15.78
N GLU A 212 8.94 3.84 -15.06
CA GLU A 212 8.42 5.21 -15.04
C GLU A 212 9.45 6.21 -14.50
N MET A 213 10.16 5.87 -13.42
CA MET A 213 11.21 6.73 -12.87
C MET A 213 12.40 6.90 -13.80
N ALA A 214 12.72 5.92 -14.64
CA ALA A 214 13.75 6.03 -15.67
C ALA A 214 13.30 6.92 -16.84
N LEU A 215 12.02 6.89 -17.20
CA LEU A 215 11.45 7.70 -18.29
C LEU A 215 11.19 9.14 -17.86
N ARG A 216 10.55 9.34 -16.71
CA ARG A 216 10.11 10.64 -16.19
C ARG A 216 10.20 10.67 -14.66
N PRO A 217 11.35 11.06 -14.11
CA PRO A 217 11.51 11.18 -12.66
C PRO A 217 10.51 12.16 -12.05
N PHE A 218 9.81 11.76 -10.99
CA PHE A 218 9.06 12.72 -10.16
C PHE A 218 9.19 12.42 -8.66
N PRO A 219 9.15 13.44 -7.79
CA PRO A 219 9.56 13.28 -6.38
C PRO A 219 8.69 12.32 -5.57
N ALA A 220 7.37 12.34 -5.77
CA ALA A 220 6.45 11.50 -4.98
C ALA A 220 6.69 10.01 -5.23
N LEU A 221 6.76 9.57 -6.50
CA LEU A 221 7.08 8.18 -6.82
C LEU A 221 8.49 7.79 -6.43
N ARG A 222 9.47 8.69 -6.55
CA ARG A 222 10.84 8.44 -6.10
C ARG A 222 10.87 8.04 -4.63
N LEU A 223 10.14 8.76 -3.77
CA LEU A 223 10.06 8.44 -2.35
C LEU A 223 9.51 7.03 -2.12
N GLN A 224 8.40 6.68 -2.78
CA GLN A 224 7.80 5.35 -2.64
C GLN A 224 8.70 4.24 -3.19
N LEU A 225 9.40 4.50 -4.30
CA LEU A 225 10.32 3.56 -4.93
C LEU A 225 11.53 3.28 -4.04
N ILE A 226 12.13 4.32 -3.44
CA ILE A 226 13.26 4.18 -2.50
C ILE A 226 12.83 3.37 -1.28
N GLN A 227 11.65 3.61 -0.74
CA GLN A 227 11.14 2.86 0.42
C GLN A 227 10.86 1.39 0.06
N GLN A 228 10.29 1.10 -1.11
CA GLN A 228 10.17 -0.28 -1.59
C GLN A 228 11.55 -0.94 -1.80
N ALA A 229 12.50 -0.22 -2.41
CA ALA A 229 13.85 -0.73 -2.66
C ALA A 229 14.54 -1.14 -1.36
N LEU A 230 14.38 -0.33 -0.31
CA LEU A 230 14.83 -0.66 1.04
C LEU A 230 14.21 -1.96 1.55
N TRP A 231 12.88 -2.07 1.58
CA TRP A 231 12.20 -3.28 2.10
C TRP A 231 12.57 -4.55 1.34
N ARG A 232 12.89 -4.40 0.05
CA ARG A 232 13.28 -5.48 -0.86
C ARG A 232 14.77 -5.77 -0.86
N GLY A 233 15.60 -4.93 -0.21
CA GLY A 233 17.05 -5.04 -0.29
C GLY A 233 17.64 -4.75 -1.68
N ASP A 234 16.93 -4.00 -2.54
CA ASP A 234 17.41 -3.58 -3.86
C ASP A 234 18.36 -2.37 -3.71
N TRP A 235 19.59 -2.65 -3.28
CA TRP A 235 20.61 -1.63 -2.98
C TRP A 235 21.00 -0.79 -4.19
N ALA A 236 20.97 -1.38 -5.39
CA ALA A 236 21.29 -0.69 -6.62
C ALA A 236 20.26 0.42 -6.91
N VAL A 237 18.97 0.13 -6.73
CA VAL A 237 17.90 1.13 -6.88
C VAL A 237 17.97 2.17 -5.76
N LEU A 238 18.27 1.75 -4.54
CA LEU A 238 18.45 2.66 -3.39
C LEU A 238 19.58 3.66 -3.64
N GLN A 239 20.72 3.21 -4.17
CA GLN A 239 21.85 4.05 -4.55
C GLN A 239 21.49 4.96 -5.72
N HIS A 240 21.04 4.38 -6.83
CA HIS A 240 20.78 5.12 -8.07
C HIS A 240 19.76 6.25 -7.90
N TYR A 241 18.63 5.98 -7.25
CA TYR A 241 17.59 7.02 -7.03
C TYR A 241 17.80 7.81 -5.74
N GLY A 242 18.74 7.38 -4.88
CA GLY A 242 19.15 8.09 -3.69
C GLY A 242 20.22 9.16 -3.92
N GLU A 243 21.12 9.01 -4.90
CA GLU A 243 22.34 9.82 -5.01
C GLU A 243 22.16 11.33 -5.31
N GLN A 244 21.02 11.77 -5.83
CA GLN A 244 20.81 13.17 -6.24
C GLN A 244 20.36 14.12 -5.11
N GLU A 245 20.98 14.03 -3.92
CA GLU A 245 20.45 14.40 -2.59
C GLU A 245 19.72 13.22 -1.95
N LEU A 246 20.48 12.36 -1.28
CA LEU A 246 19.92 11.27 -0.48
C LEU A 246 18.93 11.90 0.49
N PRO A 247 17.61 11.60 0.38
CA PRO A 247 16.65 12.02 1.37
C PRO A 247 17.19 11.61 2.74
N LEU A 248 17.08 12.47 3.74
CA LEU A 248 17.58 12.20 5.11
C LEU A 248 17.28 10.77 5.57
N THR A 249 16.09 10.29 5.23
CA THR A 249 15.63 8.91 5.44
C THR A 249 16.62 7.87 4.93
N THR A 250 17.08 7.96 3.69
CA THR A 250 18.02 7.00 3.10
C THR A 250 19.38 7.04 3.80
N GLN A 251 19.87 8.22 4.16
CA GLN A 251 21.14 8.35 4.90
C GLN A 251 21.03 7.70 6.29
N CYS A 252 19.97 8.02 7.02
CA CYS A 252 19.69 7.43 8.34
C CYS A 252 19.56 5.91 8.25
N LEU A 253 18.86 5.39 7.24
CA LEU A 253 18.72 3.96 7.02
C LEU A 253 20.06 3.30 6.76
N GLN A 254 20.87 3.81 5.82
CA GLN A 254 22.19 3.25 5.54
C GLN A 254 23.09 3.26 6.77
N SER A 255 23.06 4.32 7.58
CA SER A 255 23.83 4.40 8.82
C SER A 255 23.35 3.37 9.84
N MET A 256 22.03 3.23 10.05
CA MET A 256 21.47 2.17 10.91
C MET A 256 21.87 0.79 10.41
N LEU A 257 21.74 0.53 9.11
CA LEU A 257 22.14 -0.72 8.47
C LEU A 257 23.64 -0.99 8.58
N ARG A 258 24.50 0.01 8.73
CA ARG A 258 25.94 -0.20 8.97
C ARG A 258 26.30 -0.36 10.44
N GLY A 259 25.31 -0.41 11.34
CA GLY A 259 25.56 -0.43 12.78
C GLY A 259 26.13 0.89 13.31
N GLN A 260 25.78 2.01 12.68
CA GLN A 260 26.25 3.35 13.03
C GLN A 260 25.11 4.22 13.61
N PRO A 261 24.55 3.87 14.78
CA PRO A 261 23.43 4.61 15.37
C PRO A 261 23.81 6.07 15.68
N ASN A 262 25.06 6.31 16.07
CA ASN A 262 25.59 7.67 16.29
C ASN A 262 25.53 8.57 15.06
N GLU A 263 25.85 8.02 13.90
CA GLU A 263 25.80 8.76 12.65
C GLU A 263 24.35 9.10 12.28
N THR A 264 23.42 8.16 12.49
CA THR A 264 21.98 8.40 12.36
C THR A 264 21.50 9.54 13.27
N LEU A 265 21.89 9.52 14.56
CA LEU A 265 21.53 10.57 15.51
C LEU A 265 22.11 11.93 15.09
N ARG A 266 23.35 11.98 14.60
CA ARG A 266 23.98 13.20 14.10
C ARG A 266 23.21 13.77 12.92
N LEU A 267 22.93 12.96 11.90
CA LEU A 267 22.17 13.36 10.70
C LEU A 267 20.79 13.93 11.06
N LEU A 268 20.05 13.27 11.95
CA LEU A 268 18.72 13.72 12.38
C LEU A 268 18.79 15.03 13.19
N ARG A 269 19.79 15.21 14.04
CA ARG A 269 19.97 16.44 14.83
C ARG A 269 20.33 17.63 13.95
N ASP A 270 21.22 17.43 12.97
CA ASP A 270 21.61 18.44 12.00
C ASP A 270 20.39 18.89 11.19
N TRP A 271 19.62 17.93 10.67
CA TRP A 271 18.39 18.23 9.94
C TRP A 271 17.33 18.93 10.79
N LEU A 272 17.07 18.48 12.03
CA LEU A 272 16.13 19.14 12.93
C LEU A 272 16.54 20.58 13.22
N THR A 273 17.85 20.83 13.36
CA THR A 273 18.39 22.18 13.57
C THR A 273 18.14 23.07 12.37
N ASP A 274 18.37 22.57 11.16
CA ASP A 274 18.15 23.32 9.92
C ASP A 274 16.66 23.55 9.64
N GLN A 275 15.80 22.57 9.91
CA GLN A 275 14.35 22.74 9.80
C GLN A 275 13.81 23.81 10.78
N ARG A 276 14.33 23.88 12.00
CA ARG A 276 13.97 24.94 12.95
C ARG A 276 14.40 26.32 12.45
N LYS A 277 15.59 26.44 11.84
CA LYS A 277 16.06 27.69 11.23
C LYS A 277 15.16 28.12 10.07
N GLN A 278 14.81 27.19 9.19
CA GLN A 278 14.02 27.47 7.99
C GLN A 278 12.55 27.81 8.32
N THR A 279 11.91 27.00 9.17
CA THR A 279 10.48 27.15 9.48
C THR A 279 10.19 28.12 10.61
N LYS A 280 11.23 28.54 11.37
CA LYS A 280 11.13 29.32 12.62
C LYS A 280 10.28 28.65 13.70
N LYS A 281 9.90 27.38 13.55
CA LYS A 281 9.15 26.61 14.55
C LYS A 281 10.11 26.06 15.60
N ARG A 282 9.74 26.19 16.88
CA ARG A 282 10.52 25.61 17.99
C ARG A 282 10.42 24.09 18.05
N LYS A 283 9.27 23.53 17.69
CA LYS A 283 9.00 22.09 17.65
C LYS A 283 8.81 21.63 16.21
N ILE A 284 9.62 20.66 15.80
CA ILE A 284 9.50 19.95 14.53
C ILE A 284 9.23 18.50 14.89
N ASP A 285 8.07 18.00 14.48
CA ASP A 285 7.70 16.60 14.70
C ASP A 285 8.29 15.77 13.54
N LEU A 286 8.94 14.65 13.86
CA LEU A 286 9.50 13.76 12.86
C LEU A 286 8.37 12.96 12.17
N PRO A 287 8.44 12.78 10.84
CA PRO A 287 7.60 11.82 10.12
C PRO A 287 7.76 10.39 10.65
N PRO A 288 6.77 9.50 10.45
CA PRO A 288 6.74 8.18 11.07
C PRO A 288 8.02 7.35 10.92
N LEU A 289 8.54 7.19 9.70
CA LEU A 289 9.75 6.39 9.42
C LEU A 289 11.00 7.01 10.06
N LEU A 290 11.17 8.34 9.99
CA LEU A 290 12.29 9.01 10.64
C LEU A 290 12.20 8.92 12.17
N ASN A 291 10.99 8.99 12.73
CA ASN A 291 10.77 8.83 14.17
C ASN A 291 11.09 7.41 14.63
N ALA A 292 10.73 6.39 13.85
CA ALA A 292 11.09 4.99 14.10
C ALA A 292 12.61 4.79 14.16
N LEU A 293 13.34 5.28 13.13
CA LEU A 293 14.80 5.21 13.10
C LEU A 293 15.45 5.98 14.24
N TYR A 294 14.88 7.13 14.60
CA TYR A 294 15.35 7.92 15.73
C TYR A 294 15.21 7.17 17.05
N CYS A 295 14.05 6.58 17.32
CA CYS A 295 13.83 5.77 18.52
C CYS A 295 14.81 4.59 18.59
N LEU A 296 14.97 3.84 17.50
CA LEU A 296 15.90 2.71 17.44
C LEU A 296 17.35 3.15 17.68
N ALA A 297 17.79 4.24 17.06
CA ALA A 297 19.14 4.78 17.25
C ALA A 297 19.39 5.24 18.69
N LEU A 298 18.41 5.90 19.33
CA LEU A 298 18.52 6.33 20.74
C LEU A 298 18.57 5.15 21.71
N ILE A 299 17.80 4.08 21.44
CA ILE A 299 17.83 2.84 22.24
C ILE A 299 19.16 2.12 22.07
N ALA A 300 19.66 2.00 20.83
CA ALA A 300 20.93 1.38 20.48
C ALA A 300 22.13 2.04 21.19
N GLU A 301 22.18 3.38 21.20
CA GLU A 301 23.23 4.15 21.88
C GLU A 301 23.19 4.00 23.40
N ASN A 302 21.99 3.83 23.99
CA ASN A 302 21.79 3.64 25.41
C ASN A 302 22.52 4.67 26.31
N ASP A 303 22.58 5.94 25.87
CA ASP A 303 23.12 7.03 26.68
C ASP A 303 21.98 7.69 27.49
N SER A 304 22.20 7.80 28.80
CA SER A 304 21.37 8.57 29.74
C SER A 304 21.06 10.00 29.27
N GLN A 305 21.96 10.65 28.53
CA GLN A 305 21.75 11.99 27.98
C GLN A 305 20.63 12.03 26.93
N HIS A 306 20.33 10.89 26.32
CA HIS A 306 19.35 10.75 25.24
C HIS A 306 17.95 10.41 25.75
N TYR A 307 17.77 10.09 27.03
CA TYR A 307 16.50 9.61 27.60
C TYR A 307 15.35 10.61 27.43
N ALA A 308 15.60 11.91 27.61
CA ALA A 308 14.58 12.93 27.40
C ALA A 308 14.10 12.99 25.95
N ALA A 309 15.03 12.84 24.99
CA ALA A 309 14.72 12.83 23.57
C ALA A 309 13.95 11.57 23.16
N LEU A 310 14.35 10.41 23.69
CA LEU A 310 13.67 9.13 23.47
C LEU A 310 12.23 9.18 23.97
N LYS A 311 12.02 9.66 25.20
CA LYS A 311 10.67 9.84 25.75
C LYS A 311 9.78 10.72 24.87
N GLN A 312 10.32 11.83 24.36
CA GLN A 312 9.57 12.73 23.48
C GLN A 312 9.17 12.06 22.15
N ALA A 313 10.09 11.31 21.53
CA ALA A 313 9.84 10.60 20.28
C ALA A 313 8.80 9.46 20.45
N LEU A 314 8.83 8.77 21.58
CA LEU A 314 7.86 7.72 21.92
C LEU A 314 6.46 8.27 22.20
N VAL A 315 6.39 9.40 22.93
CA VAL A 315 5.12 10.11 23.19
C VAL A 315 4.52 10.64 21.88
N LEU A 316 5.36 11.17 20.97
CA LEU A 316 4.90 11.60 19.64
C LEU A 316 4.30 10.43 18.86
N GLY A 317 5.03 9.32 18.76
CA GLY A 317 4.56 8.15 18.00
C GLY A 317 3.26 7.55 18.54
N THR A 318 3.10 7.53 19.87
CA THR A 318 1.84 7.12 20.51
C THR A 318 0.71 8.10 20.22
N LYS A 319 0.96 9.42 20.35
CA LYS A 319 -0.04 10.47 20.16
C LYS A 319 -0.55 10.53 18.72
N GLU A 320 0.34 10.39 17.75
CA GLU A 320 0.03 10.47 16.32
C GLU A 320 -0.31 9.10 15.71
N ASN A 321 -0.40 8.04 16.54
CA ASN A 321 -0.72 6.68 16.12
C ASN A 321 0.18 6.14 15.00
N TYR A 322 1.50 6.33 15.14
CA TYR A 322 2.49 5.92 14.13
C TYR A 322 2.66 4.40 14.01
N GLY A 323 2.20 3.62 14.99
CA GLY A 323 2.32 2.17 14.97
C GLY A 323 2.04 1.52 16.31
N SER A 324 1.87 0.20 16.29
CA SER A 324 1.56 -0.61 17.47
C SER A 324 2.78 -0.93 18.33
N ALA A 325 4.00 -0.69 17.84
CA ALA A 325 5.25 -0.94 18.57
C ALA A 325 5.50 0.07 19.71
N TYR A 326 5.01 1.30 19.58
CA TYR A 326 5.35 2.41 20.48
C TYR A 326 5.03 2.15 21.97
N PRO A 327 3.88 1.54 22.33
CA PRO A 327 3.62 1.14 23.71
C PRO A 327 4.63 0.12 24.28
N ALA A 328 5.15 -0.80 23.46
CA ALA A 328 6.16 -1.76 23.88
C ALA A 328 7.55 -1.09 24.00
N LEU A 329 7.92 -0.24 23.05
CA LEU A 329 9.16 0.54 23.11
C LEU A 329 9.18 1.52 24.30
N TYR A 330 8.04 2.03 24.73
CA TYR A 330 7.94 2.80 25.95
C TYR A 330 8.32 1.98 27.20
N GLN A 331 7.95 0.69 27.25
CA GLN A 331 8.39 -0.19 28.34
C GLN A 331 9.88 -0.51 28.27
N VAL A 332 10.46 -0.60 27.06
CA VAL A 332 11.92 -0.70 26.90
C VAL A 332 12.60 0.52 27.53
N PHE A 333 12.08 1.72 27.25
CA PHE A 333 12.57 2.95 27.85
C PHE A 333 12.44 3.00 29.39
N GLU A 334 11.35 2.48 29.96
CA GLU A 334 11.22 2.35 31.42
C GLU A 334 12.28 1.38 31.99
N ARG A 335 12.53 0.26 31.33
CA ARG A 335 13.59 -0.69 31.71
C ARG A 335 14.98 -0.08 31.63
N LEU A 336 15.26 0.74 30.61
CA LEU A 336 16.54 1.47 30.48
C LEU A 336 16.79 2.44 31.65
N GLN A 337 15.73 2.94 32.30
CA GLN A 337 15.83 3.76 33.51
C GLN A 337 15.97 2.94 34.80
N GLY A 338 15.98 1.60 34.71
CA GLY A 338 16.04 0.69 35.85
C GLY A 338 14.67 0.33 36.44
N ASN A 339 13.56 0.71 35.80
CA ASN A 339 12.22 0.34 36.25
C ASN A 339 11.86 -1.09 35.82
N THR A 340 10.95 -1.74 36.55
CA THR A 340 10.39 -3.05 36.17
C THR A 340 9.03 -2.83 35.48
N PRO A 341 8.96 -2.95 34.14
CA PRO A 341 7.73 -2.67 33.39
C PRO A 341 6.66 -3.76 33.60
N ASP A 342 5.38 -3.36 33.64
CA ASP A 342 4.26 -4.30 33.57
C ASP A 342 4.00 -4.66 32.10
N LEU A 343 4.10 -5.95 31.78
CA LEU A 343 3.95 -6.48 30.42
C LEU A 343 2.58 -7.14 30.18
N SER A 344 1.68 -7.12 31.18
CA SER A 344 0.42 -7.87 31.17
C SER A 344 -0.58 -7.45 30.07
N TYR A 345 -0.45 -6.21 29.58
CA TYR A 345 -1.33 -5.60 28.57
C TYR A 345 -0.85 -5.80 27.12
N LEU A 346 0.40 -6.23 26.91
CA LEU A 346 0.94 -6.54 25.60
C LEU A 346 0.36 -7.88 25.13
N ARG A 347 -0.87 -7.90 24.61
CA ARG A 347 -1.58 -9.13 24.21
C ARG A 347 -1.92 -9.22 22.73
N SER A 348 -1.99 -8.10 22.02
CA SER A 348 -2.24 -8.07 20.57
C SER A 348 -0.95 -7.79 19.83
N THR A 349 -0.62 -8.62 18.85
CA THR A 349 0.67 -8.58 18.14
C THR A 349 0.49 -8.74 16.64
N THR A 350 -0.34 -7.94 15.99
CA THR A 350 -0.35 -7.92 14.52
C THR A 350 1.02 -7.48 14.03
N LEU A 351 1.71 -8.34 13.28
CA LEU A 351 3.00 -8.02 12.68
C LEU A 351 2.75 -7.30 11.36
N ASN A 352 3.38 -6.15 11.18
CA ASN A 352 3.31 -5.39 9.94
C ASN A 352 4.60 -4.59 9.72
N GLY A 353 5.45 -5.04 8.81
CA GLY A 353 6.66 -4.39 8.37
C GLY A 353 7.58 -3.94 9.48
N LEU A 354 8.11 -2.73 9.33
CA LEU A 354 9.02 -2.14 10.31
C LEU A 354 8.35 -1.99 11.70
N ASP A 355 7.06 -1.67 11.77
CA ASP A 355 6.34 -1.62 13.05
C ASP A 355 6.30 -3.01 13.72
N GLY A 356 6.01 -4.05 12.96
CA GLY A 356 6.06 -5.44 13.42
C GLY A 356 7.46 -5.84 13.89
N LEU A 357 8.51 -5.45 13.17
CA LEU A 357 9.89 -5.70 13.56
C LEU A 357 10.22 -4.97 14.87
N MET A 358 9.94 -3.67 14.95
CA MET A 358 10.14 -2.86 16.16
C MET A 358 9.40 -3.42 17.38
N LEU A 359 8.15 -3.88 17.19
CA LEU A 359 7.38 -4.53 18.24
C LEU A 359 8.06 -5.83 18.68
N SER A 360 8.52 -6.64 17.74
CA SER A 360 9.18 -7.93 18.01
C SER A 360 10.49 -7.74 18.76
N LEU A 361 11.30 -6.75 18.36
CA LEU A 361 12.52 -6.32 19.06
C LEU A 361 12.22 -5.87 20.49
N ALA A 362 11.22 -5.00 20.66
CA ALA A 362 10.83 -4.53 21.99
C ALA A 362 10.43 -5.68 22.92
N LEU A 363 9.63 -6.62 22.41
CA LEU A 363 9.19 -7.79 23.16
C LEU A 363 10.35 -8.73 23.53
N TYR A 364 11.31 -8.90 22.62
CA TYR A 364 12.54 -9.64 22.86
C TYR A 364 13.40 -8.97 23.95
N TRP A 365 13.70 -7.67 23.84
CA TRP A 365 14.49 -6.93 24.84
C TRP A 365 13.83 -6.88 26.23
N LEU A 366 12.49 -6.91 26.28
CA LEU A 366 11.74 -6.96 27.53
C LEU A 366 11.69 -8.35 28.16
N ASP A 367 12.13 -9.40 27.48
CA ASP A 367 11.91 -10.81 27.85
C ASP A 367 10.42 -11.09 28.15
N ALA A 368 9.54 -10.56 27.28
CA ALA A 368 8.10 -10.65 27.48
C ALA A 368 7.65 -12.12 27.50
N PRO A 369 6.78 -12.55 28.44
CA PRO A 369 6.34 -13.94 28.53
C PRO A 369 5.75 -14.49 27.22
N LEU A 370 5.01 -13.66 26.49
CA LEU A 370 4.42 -14.04 25.20
C LEU A 370 5.48 -14.35 24.14
N ALA A 371 6.66 -13.72 24.23
CA ALA A 371 7.71 -13.82 23.23
C ALA A 371 8.59 -15.07 23.41
N ARG A 372 8.43 -15.82 24.51
CA ARG A 372 9.19 -17.06 24.77
C ARG A 372 8.54 -18.31 24.19
N GLY A 373 7.25 -18.23 23.86
CA GLY A 373 6.46 -19.40 23.49
C GLY A 373 6.67 -19.85 22.05
N PRO A 374 6.39 -21.14 21.76
CA PRO A 374 6.43 -21.67 20.39
C PRO A 374 5.43 -20.97 19.46
N ASP A 375 4.30 -20.48 19.98
CA ASP A 375 3.30 -19.76 19.19
C ASP A 375 3.86 -18.43 18.63
N TRP A 376 4.67 -17.73 19.41
CA TRP A 376 5.33 -16.50 18.96
C TRP A 376 6.38 -16.79 17.90
N ARG A 377 7.19 -17.84 18.12
CA ARG A 377 8.15 -18.31 17.13
C ARG A 377 7.48 -18.64 15.80
N ALA A 378 6.43 -19.45 15.82
CA ALA A 378 5.68 -19.83 14.62
C ALA A 378 5.09 -18.61 13.89
N LYS A 379 4.64 -17.61 14.65
CA LYS A 379 4.14 -16.34 14.10
C LYS A 379 5.23 -15.52 13.40
N LEU A 380 6.41 -15.40 14.00
CA LEU A 380 7.55 -14.73 13.37
C LEU A 380 8.02 -15.49 12.12
N GLU A 381 8.15 -16.82 12.20
CA GLU A 381 8.54 -17.67 11.07
C GLU A 381 7.54 -17.57 9.91
N GLY A 382 6.24 -17.58 10.21
CA GLY A 382 5.17 -17.40 9.24
C GLY A 382 5.23 -16.03 8.56
N TYR A 383 5.35 -14.95 9.34
CA TYR A 383 5.43 -13.60 8.80
C TYR A 383 6.69 -13.35 7.97
N ARG A 384 7.84 -13.85 8.44
CA ARG A 384 9.09 -13.87 7.67
C ARG A 384 8.91 -14.58 6.31
N GLY A 385 8.22 -15.73 6.31
CA GLY A 385 7.91 -16.46 5.08
C GLY A 385 7.00 -15.68 4.12
N GLU A 386 5.99 -14.97 4.65
CA GLU A 386 5.14 -14.08 3.85
C GLU A 386 5.94 -12.93 3.21
N LEU A 387 6.85 -12.31 3.96
CA LEU A 387 7.72 -11.24 3.46
C LEU A 387 8.65 -11.74 2.33
N ASP A 388 9.31 -12.88 2.54
CA ASP A 388 10.20 -13.48 1.55
C ASP A 388 9.46 -13.83 0.26
N GLN A 389 8.27 -14.45 0.37
CA GLN A 389 7.41 -14.77 -0.78
C GLN A 389 6.98 -13.53 -1.58
N GLN A 390 6.84 -12.39 -0.92
CA GLN A 390 6.44 -11.11 -1.54
C GLN A 390 7.63 -10.27 -2.00
N GLY A 391 8.85 -10.79 -1.88
CA GLY A 391 10.09 -10.14 -2.31
C GLY A 391 10.60 -9.06 -1.36
N TYR A 392 10.11 -8.99 -0.13
CA TYR A 392 10.57 -8.08 0.93
C TYR A 392 11.81 -8.63 1.65
N SER A 393 12.85 -8.93 0.87
CA SER A 393 13.98 -9.74 1.30
C SER A 393 14.74 -9.16 2.49
N TRP A 394 14.88 -7.83 2.57
CA TRP A 394 15.58 -7.20 3.70
C TRP A 394 14.80 -7.36 5.01
N LEU A 395 13.49 -7.06 4.99
CA LEU A 395 12.68 -7.24 6.19
C LEU A 395 12.62 -8.72 6.61
N ALA A 396 12.50 -9.64 5.63
CA ALA A 396 12.54 -11.06 5.91
C ALA A 396 13.86 -11.47 6.58
N ALA A 397 15.02 -10.95 6.12
CA ALA A 397 16.31 -11.22 6.74
C ALA A 397 16.41 -10.68 8.18
N GLU A 398 15.87 -9.49 8.49
CA GLU A 398 15.85 -8.96 9.85
C GLU A 398 14.98 -9.83 10.79
N PHE A 399 13.82 -10.31 10.32
CA PHE A 399 13.03 -11.27 11.09
C PHE A 399 13.75 -12.60 11.28
N ASP A 400 14.46 -13.10 10.27
CA ASP A 400 15.26 -14.32 10.35
C ASP A 400 16.39 -14.20 11.39
N ALA A 401 17.07 -13.04 11.41
CA ALA A 401 18.09 -12.71 12.40
C ALA A 401 17.53 -12.69 13.82
N LEU A 402 16.39 -12.02 14.03
CA LEU A 402 15.72 -11.97 15.32
C LEU A 402 15.31 -13.37 15.79
N ILE A 403 14.71 -14.19 14.92
CA ILE A 403 14.32 -15.57 15.24
C ILE A 403 15.54 -16.39 15.67
N ALA A 404 16.63 -16.30 14.90
CA ALA A 404 17.88 -17.01 15.20
C ALA A 404 18.44 -16.62 16.57
N MET A 405 18.46 -15.32 16.88
CA MET A 405 18.94 -14.80 18.16
C MET A 405 18.04 -15.19 19.33
N GLN A 406 16.73 -14.98 19.19
CA GLN A 406 15.76 -15.18 20.26
C GLN A 406 15.57 -16.66 20.63
N PHE A 407 15.66 -17.57 19.65
CA PHE A 407 15.37 -18.99 19.85
C PHE A 407 16.58 -19.92 19.68
N GLY A 408 17.76 -19.38 19.39
CA GLY A 408 18.99 -20.16 19.21
C GLY A 408 18.93 -21.12 18.01
N VAL A 409 18.23 -20.73 16.95
CA VAL A 409 18.07 -21.54 15.73
C VAL A 409 18.93 -20.99 14.60
N PRO A 410 19.37 -21.81 13.64
CA PRO A 410 20.12 -21.30 12.49
C PRO A 410 19.25 -20.39 11.62
N ARG A 411 19.87 -19.33 11.09
CA ARG A 411 19.29 -18.51 10.01
C ARG A 411 18.98 -19.40 8.81
N GLN A 412 17.86 -19.16 8.13
CA GLN A 412 17.48 -19.89 6.92
C GLN A 412 17.58 -19.03 5.67
N LEU A 413 17.52 -17.70 5.80
CA LEU A 413 17.69 -16.79 4.69
C LEU A 413 19.16 -16.43 4.53
N HIS A 414 19.53 -16.09 3.30
CA HIS A 414 20.87 -15.63 2.96
C HIS A 414 21.20 -14.36 3.74
N ASP A 415 22.45 -14.19 4.16
CA ASP A 415 22.88 -13.01 4.91
C ASP A 415 23.06 -11.82 3.96
N LEU A 416 21.92 -11.20 3.61
CA LEU A 416 21.85 -9.98 2.81
C LEU A 416 22.61 -8.81 3.46
N HIS A 417 22.85 -8.87 4.77
CA HIS A 417 23.61 -7.86 5.49
C HIS A 417 25.10 -8.02 5.20
N HIS A 418 25.62 -9.24 5.31
CA HIS A 418 27.03 -9.54 5.04
C HIS A 418 27.44 -9.18 3.61
N ASP A 419 26.61 -9.51 2.61
CA ASP A 419 26.91 -9.23 1.19
C ASP A 419 26.94 -7.74 0.83
N ALA A 420 26.22 -6.91 1.59
CA ALA A 420 26.16 -5.48 1.38
C ALA A 420 27.06 -4.67 2.35
N GLY A 421 27.81 -5.35 3.23
CA GLY A 421 28.62 -4.71 4.27
C GLY A 421 27.79 -4.04 5.37
N PHE A 422 26.58 -4.56 5.61
CA PHE A 422 25.64 -4.12 6.63
C PHE A 422 25.64 -5.05 7.85
N GLN A 423 25.18 -4.54 8.98
CA GLN A 423 24.87 -5.27 10.21
C GLN A 423 23.35 -5.42 10.33
N THR A 424 22.92 -6.53 10.93
CA THR A 424 21.52 -6.71 11.34
C THR A 424 21.15 -5.69 12.41
N THR A 425 19.91 -5.20 12.41
CA THR A 425 19.44 -4.19 13.38
C THR A 425 19.63 -4.60 14.84
N ASP A 426 19.71 -5.91 15.12
CA ASP A 426 20.01 -6.47 16.43
C ASP A 426 21.45 -6.22 16.93
N CYS A 427 22.45 -6.20 16.05
CA CYS A 427 23.85 -5.98 16.48
C CYS A 427 24.14 -4.51 16.81
N ALA A 428 23.35 -3.57 16.29
CA ALA A 428 23.39 -2.19 16.73
C ALA A 428 22.76 -2.00 18.13
N ALA A 429 21.92 -2.93 18.57
CA ALA A 429 21.14 -2.86 19.81
C ALA A 429 21.36 -4.11 20.69
N SER A 430 22.62 -4.49 20.89
CA SER A 430 22.99 -5.48 21.91
C SER A 430 22.29 -5.14 23.22
N ALA A 431 21.56 -6.12 23.77
CA ALA A 431 20.64 -5.92 24.88
C ALA A 431 21.26 -5.05 25.99
N PRO A 432 20.55 -4.02 26.49
CA PRO A 432 21.03 -3.20 27.60
C PRO A 432 21.13 -4.09 28.85
N GLY A 433 22.31 -4.66 29.08
CA GLY A 433 22.62 -5.58 30.17
C GLY A 433 23.25 -6.93 29.78
N SER A 434 23.40 -7.27 28.49
CA SER A 434 24.14 -8.47 28.06
C SER A 434 25.46 -8.07 27.40
N LEU A 435 26.55 -8.16 28.16
CA LEU A 435 27.90 -8.29 27.60
C LEU A 435 28.01 -9.67 26.91
N ALA A 436 27.52 -9.77 25.69
CA ALA A 436 27.86 -10.85 24.78
C ALA A 436 28.08 -10.22 23.40
N ALA A 437 29.35 -10.21 23.00
CA ALA A 437 29.80 -9.74 21.69
C ALA A 437 28.99 -10.38 20.57
N CYS A 438 28.52 -9.58 19.61
CA CYS A 438 28.18 -10.09 18.28
C CYS A 438 29.47 -10.70 17.68
N PRO A 439 29.47 -11.95 17.20
CA PRO A 439 30.53 -12.46 16.34
C PRO A 439 30.59 -11.72 15.00
#